data_AF-A0A2D6APY4-F1
#
_entry.id   AF-A0A2D6APY4-F1
#
_cell.length_a   1.000
_cell.length_b   1.000
_cell.length_c   1.000
_cell.angle_alpha   90.00
_cell.angle_beta   90.00
_cell.angle_gamma   90.00
#
_symmetry.space_group_name_H-M   'P 1'
#
loop_
_entity.id
_entity.type
_entity.pdbx_description
1 polymer ?
#
loop_
_entity_poly.entity_id
_entity_poly.type
_entity_poly.pdbx_seq_one_letter_code
_entity_poly.pdbx_strand_id
1 'polypeptide(L)'
;MSNGARSYTGKVIGDSMELTVNFRFLLNAFAVFGSLCWAYFTIEKRITALEENISTANEEIAQLVATHIESATKERQKLEERVSFYEKEFSVNLNPMSWRKKKK
;
A
#
# COMPACT_ATOMS: atom_id res chain seq x y z
N MET A 1 -27.72 -52.36 -0.59
CA MET A 1 -28.33 -51.72 0.60
C MET A 1 -27.42 -50.60 1.07
N SER A 2 -27.65 -49.36 0.64
CA SER A 2 -26.90 -48.21 1.15
C SER A 2 -27.50 -47.81 2.49
N ASN A 3 -26.98 -48.37 3.58
CA ASN A 3 -27.17 -47.82 4.91
C ASN A 3 -26.46 -46.46 4.94
N GLY A 4 -27.15 -45.42 4.47
CA GLY A 4 -26.73 -44.05 4.64
C GLY A 4 -26.49 -43.85 6.14
N ALA A 5 -25.24 -43.60 6.50
CA ALA A 5 -24.81 -43.34 7.86
C ALA A 5 -25.62 -42.17 8.41
N ARG A 6 -26.75 -42.47 9.07
CA ARG A 6 -27.57 -41.49 9.76
C ARG A 6 -26.75 -40.98 10.94
N SER A 7 -26.06 -39.86 10.77
CA SER A 7 -25.25 -39.19 11.81
C SER A 7 -26.11 -38.46 12.85
N TYR A 8 -27.42 -38.36 12.60
CA TYR A 8 -28.42 -37.77 13.48
C TYR A 8 -29.69 -38.62 13.40
N THR A 9 -30.22 -39.02 14.55
CA THR A 9 -31.57 -39.57 14.63
C THR A 9 -32.34 -38.68 15.60
N GLY A 10 -33.38 -38.02 15.08
CA GLY A 10 -34.32 -37.26 15.89
C GLY A 10 -35.53 -38.14 16.19
N LYS A 11 -35.85 -38.30 17.47
CA LYS A 11 -37.08 -38.96 17.92
C LYS A 11 -37.85 -37.96 18.78
N VAL A 12 -39.12 -37.75 18.47
CA VAL A 12 -40.01 -36.91 19.28
C VAL A 12 -40.85 -37.84 20.15
N ILE A 13 -40.83 -37.64 21.47
CA ILE A 13 -41.63 -38.38 22.45
C ILE A 13 -42.46 -37.34 23.22
N GLY A 14 -43.76 -37.24 22.88
CA GLY A 14 -44.64 -36.22 23.46
C GLY A 14 -44.14 -34.80 23.15
N ASP A 15 -43.99 -33.95 24.17
CA ASP A 15 -43.40 -32.60 24.07
C ASP A 15 -41.87 -32.57 24.13
N SER A 16 -41.21 -33.73 24.25
CA SER A 16 -39.76 -33.82 24.38
C SER A 16 -39.11 -34.28 23.07
N MET A 17 -38.08 -33.54 22.65
CA MET A 17 -37.26 -33.86 21.48
C MET A 17 -35.95 -34.50 21.93
N GLU A 18 -35.69 -35.73 21.48
CA GLU A 18 -34.43 -36.43 21.69
C GLU A 18 -33.61 -36.38 20.41
N LEU A 19 -32.45 -35.73 20.47
CA LEU A 19 -31.51 -35.62 19.36
C LEU A 19 -30.25 -36.42 19.68
N THR A 20 -30.09 -37.57 19.04
CA THR A 20 -28.85 -38.36 19.15
C THR A 20 -27.89 -37.92 18.04
N VAL A 21 -26.83 -37.20 18.41
CA VAL A 21 -25.81 -36.68 17.49
C VAL A 21 -24.49 -37.42 17.71
N ASN A 22 -23.80 -37.77 16.63
CA ASN A 22 -22.45 -38.33 16.75
C ASN A 22 -21.44 -37.26 17.23
N PHE A 23 -20.67 -37.56 18.28
CA PHE A 23 -19.66 -36.66 18.84
C PHE A 23 -18.62 -36.21 17.79
N ARG A 24 -18.22 -37.07 16.86
CA ARG A 24 -17.30 -36.72 15.76
C ARG A 24 -17.89 -35.66 14.84
N PHE A 25 -19.21 -35.67 14.62
CA PHE A 25 -19.87 -34.64 13.83
C PHE A 25 -19.91 -33.29 14.58
N LEU A 26 -20.21 -33.31 15.88
CA LEU A 26 -20.18 -32.09 16.69
C LEU A 26 -18.80 -31.44 16.70
N LEU A 27 -17.74 -32.22 16.91
CA LEU A 27 -16.36 -31.72 16.86
C LEU A 27 -16.03 -31.11 15.50
N ASN A 28 -16.41 -31.77 14.41
CA ASN A 28 -16.19 -31.23 13.06
C ASN A 28 -16.97 -29.94 12.83
N ALA A 29 -18.22 -29.85 13.30
CA ALA A 29 -19.01 -28.63 13.22
C ALA A 29 -18.33 -27.48 13.96
N PHE A 30 -17.90 -27.70 15.21
CA PHE A 30 -17.15 -26.70 15.97
C PHE A 30 -15.84 -26.30 15.30
N ALA A 31 -15.09 -27.25 14.71
CA ALA A 31 -13.87 -26.95 13.97
C ALA A 31 -14.15 -26.07 12.75
N VAL A 32 -15.23 -26.34 12.00
CA VAL A 32 -15.65 -25.52 10.86
C VAL A 32 -16.01 -24.10 11.33
N PHE A 33 -16.87 -23.96 12.34
CA PHE A 33 -17.23 -22.65 12.89
C PHE A 33 -16.02 -21.89 13.44
N GLY A 34 -15.14 -22.58 14.17
CA GLY A 34 -13.89 -22.01 14.68
C GLY A 34 -12.98 -21.51 13.56
N SER A 35 -12.83 -22.28 12.49
CA SER A 35 -12.04 -21.88 11.32
C SER A 35 -12.64 -20.67 10.59
N LEU A 36 -13.97 -20.58 10.51
CA LEU A 36 -14.69 -19.45 9.93
C LEU A 36 -14.48 -18.17 10.73
N CYS A 37 -14.68 -18.22 12.05
CA CYS A 37 -14.43 -17.08 12.94
C CYS A 37 -12.96 -16.64 12.87
N TRP A 38 -12.03 -17.60 12.86
CA TRP A 38 -10.60 -17.31 12.76
C TRP A 38 -10.22 -16.68 11.41
N ALA A 39 -10.78 -17.19 10.31
CA ALA A 39 -10.55 -16.65 8.97
C ALA A 39 -11.07 -15.21 8.86
N TYR A 40 -12.29 -14.95 9.36
CA TYR A 40 -12.87 -13.61 9.41
C TYR A 40 -11.95 -12.62 10.15
N PHE A 41 -11.56 -12.97 11.38
CA PHE A 41 -10.69 -12.11 12.20
C PHE A 41 -9.32 -11.87 11.57
N THR A 42 -8.77 -12.88 10.89
CA THR A 42 -7.48 -12.77 10.19
C THR A 42 -7.59 -11.82 8.99
N ILE A 43 -8.68 -11.91 8.22
CA ILE A 43 -8.91 -11.03 7.07
C ILE A 43 -9.09 -9.59 7.53
N GLU A 44 -9.92 -9.35 8.54
CA GLU A 44 -10.16 -8.02 9.12
C GLU A 44 -8.84 -7.34 9.53
N LYS A 45 -8.02 -8.03 10.33
CA LYS A 45 -6.71 -7.52 10.75
C LYS A 45 -5.78 -7.20 9.59
N ARG A 46 -5.77 -8.04 8.55
CA ARG A 46 -4.91 -7.83 7.38
C ARG A 46 -5.39 -6.64 6.54
N ILE A 47 -6.69 -6.41 6.45
CA ILE A 47 -7.25 -5.24 5.78
C ILE A 47 -6.88 -3.97 6.53
N THR A 48 -7.08 -3.92 7.86
CA THR A 48 -6.70 -2.75 8.67
C THR A 48 -5.21 -2.45 8.56
N ALA A 49 -4.36 -3.48 8.68
CA ALA A 49 -2.92 -3.29 8.50
C ALA A 49 -2.57 -2.80 7.09
N LEU A 50 -3.29 -3.26 6.06
CA LEU A 50 -3.07 -2.79 4.69
C LEU A 50 -3.49 -1.33 4.52
N GLU A 51 -4.61 -0.92 5.10
CA GLU A 51 -5.07 0.48 5.08
C GLU A 51 -4.06 1.41 5.75
N GLU A 52 -3.54 1.04 6.93
CA GLU A 52 -2.49 1.79 7.64
C GLU A 52 -1.22 1.90 6.80
N ASN A 53 -0.72 0.77 6.26
CA ASN A 53 0.49 0.76 5.44
C ASN A 53 0.35 1.59 4.17
N ILE A 54 -0.81 1.55 3.51
CA ILE A 54 -1.08 2.38 2.33
C ILE A 54 -1.11 3.86 2.71
N SER A 55 -1.72 4.21 3.83
CA SER A 55 -1.73 5.59 4.32
C SER A 55 -0.33 6.11 4.56
N THR A 56 0.50 5.35 5.29
CA THR A 56 1.90 5.71 5.55
C THR A 56 2.71 5.81 4.26
N ALA A 57 2.59 4.83 3.35
CA ALA A 57 3.29 4.86 2.08
C ALA A 57 2.89 6.08 1.24
N ASN A 58 1.62 6.46 1.25
CA ASN A 58 1.14 7.63 0.52
C ASN A 58 1.71 8.94 1.10
N GLU A 59 1.80 9.05 2.43
CA GLU A 59 2.46 10.18 3.11
C GLU A 59 3.95 10.26 2.76
N GLU A 60 4.67 9.13 2.80
CA GLU A 60 6.08 9.04 2.43
C GLU A 60 6.31 9.46 0.97
N ILE A 61 5.48 8.96 0.04
CA ILE A 61 5.54 9.33 -1.37
C ILE A 61 5.30 10.83 -1.53
N ALA A 62 4.31 11.40 -0.85
CA ALA A 62 4.02 12.83 -0.92
C ALA A 62 5.22 13.67 -0.44
N GLN A 63 5.87 13.27 0.65
CA GLN A 63 7.09 13.94 1.15
C GLN A 63 8.27 13.82 0.17
N LEU A 64 8.46 12.64 -0.41
CA LEU A 64 9.55 12.38 -1.35
C LEU A 64 9.38 13.18 -2.64
N VAL A 65 8.15 13.24 -3.16
CA VAL A 65 7.80 14.03 -4.35
C VAL A 65 7.98 15.52 -4.08
N ALA A 66 7.52 16.03 -2.93
CA ALA A 66 7.70 17.42 -2.55
C ALA A 66 9.20 17.80 -2.52
N THR A 67 10.03 16.93 -1.94
CA THR A 67 11.49 17.11 -1.87
C THR A 67 12.13 17.09 -3.27
N HIS A 68 11.67 16.20 -4.16
CA HIS A 68 12.14 16.16 -5.55
C HIS A 68 11.79 17.42 -6.33
N ILE A 69 10.58 17.95 -6.15
CA ILE A 69 10.17 19.20 -6.81
C ILE A 69 11.02 20.37 -6.30
N GLU A 70 11.25 20.46 -4.98
CA GLU A 70 12.05 21.52 -4.39
C GLU A 70 13.53 21.44 -4.81
N SER A 71 14.11 20.23 -4.87
CA SER A 71 15.49 20.04 -5.31
C SER A 71 15.66 20.35 -6.81
N ALA A 72 14.77 19.86 -7.67
CA ALA A 72 14.81 20.12 -9.11
C ALA A 72 14.64 21.61 -9.44
N THR A 73 13.78 22.33 -8.71
CA THR A 73 13.61 23.78 -8.88
C THR A 73 14.85 24.56 -8.46
N LYS A 74 15.48 24.21 -7.32
CA LYS A 74 16.75 24.80 -6.89
C LYS A 74 17.89 24.53 -7.87
N GLU A 75 17.96 23.33 -8.44
CA GLU A 75 18.98 23.00 -9.44
C GLU A 75 18.81 23.81 -10.73
N ARG A 76 17.57 23.98 -11.20
CA ARG A 76 17.27 24.83 -12.37
C ARG A 76 17.65 26.28 -12.13
N GLN A 77 17.31 26.84 -10.96
CA GLN A 77 17.69 28.21 -10.60
C GLN A 77 19.21 28.39 -10.57
N LYS A 78 19.95 27.43 -9.99
CA LYS A 78 21.42 27.46 -9.99
C LYS A 78 22.01 27.35 -11.39
N LEU A 79 21.39 26.55 -12.27
CA LEU A 79 21.81 26.44 -13.67
C LEU A 79 21.54 27.74 -14.44
N GLU A 80 20.38 28.37 -14.25
CA GLU A 80 20.04 29.67 -14.85
C GLU A 80 20.97 30.78 -14.37
N GLU A 81 21.32 30.80 -13.08
CA GLU A 81 22.29 31.75 -12.52
C GLU A 81 23.69 31.56 -13.13
N ARG A 82 24.13 30.30 -13.29
CA ARG A 82 25.40 29.99 -13.97
C ARG A 82 25.37 30.40 -15.44
N VAL A 83 24.29 30.09 -16.16
CA VAL A 83 24.14 30.44 -17.59
C VAL A 83 24.17 31.96 -17.76
N SER A 84 23.39 32.70 -16.98
CA SER A 84 23.36 34.16 -17.03
C SER A 84 24.69 34.80 -16.63
N PHE A 85 25.40 34.23 -15.65
CA PHE A 85 26.77 34.64 -15.32
C PHE A 85 27.72 34.45 -16.51
N TYR A 86 27.70 33.27 -17.15
CA TYR A 86 28.55 33.01 -18.31
C TYR A 86 28.18 33.86 -19.53
N GLU A 87 26.90 34.11 -19.80
CA GLU A 87 26.47 35.03 -20.85
C GLU A 87 26.96 36.46 -20.59
N LYS A 88 26.91 36.92 -19.34
CA LYS A 88 27.43 38.23 -18.93
C LYS A 88 28.95 38.30 -19.07
N GLU A 89 29.68 37.29 -18.64
CA GLU A 89 31.14 37.21 -18.83
C GLU A 89 31.52 37.11 -20.31
N PHE A 90 30.81 36.31 -21.10
CA PHE A 90 31.08 36.13 -22.52
C PHE A 90 30.82 37.41 -23.33
N SER A 91 29.75 38.13 -23.00
CA SER A 91 29.41 39.42 -23.63
C SER A 91 30.35 40.56 -23.23
N VAL A 92 30.83 40.58 -21.97
CA VAL A 92 31.69 41.66 -21.46
C VAL A 92 33.18 41.44 -21.80
N ASN A 93 33.68 40.21 -21.67
CA ASN A 93 35.13 39.94 -21.68
C ASN A 93 35.61 39.21 -22.96
N LEU A 94 34.74 38.40 -23.59
CA LEU A 94 35.07 37.50 -24.70
C LEU A 94 34.47 37.92 -26.04
N ASN A 95 33.97 39.15 -26.16
CA ASN A 95 33.48 39.68 -27.43
C ASN A 95 34.67 39.90 -28.40
N PRO A 96 34.83 39.11 -29.48
CA PRO A 96 35.94 39.28 -30.43
C PRO A 96 35.88 40.63 -31.17
N MET A 97 34.73 41.31 -31.17
CA MET A 97 34.57 42.65 -31.73
C MET A 97 35.12 43.77 -30.81
N SER A 98 35.21 43.57 -29.49
CA SER A 98 35.75 44.58 -28.57
C SER A 98 37.28 44.56 -28.50
N TRP A 99 37.90 43.38 -28.66
CA TRP A 99 39.37 43.22 -28.71
C TRP A 99 40.03 43.89 -29.92
N ARG A 100 39.28 44.09 -31.01
CA ARG A 100 39.74 44.85 -32.18
C ARG A 100 39.77 46.37 -31.94
N LYS A 101 39.03 46.90 -30.95
CA LYS A 101 39.00 48.35 -30.65
C LYS A 101 40.15 48.83 -29.74
N LYS A 102 40.91 47.93 -29.12
CA LYS A 102 42.04 48.26 -28.22
C LYS A 102 43.41 48.37 -28.91
N LYS A 103 43.48 48.22 -30.24
CA LYS A 103 44.67 48.52 -31.05
C LYS A 103 44.53 49.88 -31.73
N LYS A 104 44.82 50.95 -31.00
CA LYS A 104 45.33 52.22 -31.55
C LYS A 104 46.05 52.98 -30.46
#